data_AF-A0A2A4T746-F1
#
_entry.id   AF-A0A2A4T746-F1
#
_cell.length_a   1.000
_cell.length_b   1.000
_cell.length_c   1.000
_cell.angle_alpha   90.00
_cell.angle_beta   90.00
_cell.angle_gamma   90.00
#
_symmetry.space_group_name_H-M   'P 1'
#
loop_
_entity.id
_entity.type
_entity.pdbx_description
1 polymer ?
#
loop_
_entity_poly.entity_id
_entity_poly.type
_entity_poly.pdbx_seq_one_letter_code
_entity_poly.pdbx_strand_id
1 'polypeptide(L)'
;MFKLALLKKYKVEVFESEVGMARVRIIFNNGYVASLISGQRVFSDSISPYEIAIMDKNEKLVYDTPITDDVLGYLTENQVLDYLEEISNLPERD
;
A
#
# COMPACT_ATOMS: atom_id res chain seq x y z
N MET A 1 0.26 -16.86 -1.46
CA MET A 1 0.72 -16.88 -0.04
C MET A 1 0.71 -15.47 0.55
N PHE A 2 1.11 -14.46 -0.23
CA PHE A 2 1.15 -13.04 0.12
C PHE A 2 -0.16 -12.41 0.65
N LYS A 3 -1.28 -12.48 -0.08
CA LYS A 3 -2.58 -11.92 0.38
C LYS A 3 -3.01 -12.43 1.76
N LEU A 4 -2.76 -13.71 2.05
CA LEU A 4 -3.07 -14.30 3.36
C LEU A 4 -2.15 -13.77 4.47
N ALA A 5 -0.88 -13.46 4.17
CA ALA A 5 0.04 -12.87 5.13
C ALA A 5 -0.41 -11.45 5.53
N LEU A 6 -0.86 -10.64 4.57
CA LEU A 6 -1.40 -9.29 4.83
C LEU A 6 -2.62 -9.35 5.77
N LEU A 7 -3.58 -10.22 5.47
CA LEU A 7 -4.80 -10.41 6.28
C LEU A 7 -4.53 -10.90 7.71
N LYS A 8 -3.40 -11.58 7.94
CA LYS A 8 -3.00 -12.05 9.28
C LYS A 8 -2.29 -10.97 10.09
N LYS A 9 -1.53 -10.07 9.45
CA LYS A 9 -0.70 -9.06 10.13
C LYS A 9 -1.43 -7.74 10.33
N TYR A 10 -2.30 -7.35 9.39
CA TYR A 10 -2.89 -6.02 9.37
C TYR A 10 -4.40 -6.04 9.28
N LYS A 11 -5.03 -4.92 9.67
CA LYS A 11 -6.41 -4.63 9.27
C LYS A 11 -6.41 -4.27 7.80
N VAL A 12 -7.18 -5.02 7.00
CA VAL A 12 -7.17 -4.93 5.55
C VAL A 12 -8.58 -4.77 5.00
N GLU A 13 -8.77 -3.83 4.08
CA GLU A 13 -10.00 -3.64 3.31
C GLU A 13 -9.72 -3.92 1.82
N VAL A 14 -10.49 -4.81 1.21
CA VAL A 14 -10.26 -5.28 -0.17
C VAL A 14 -11.29 -4.65 -1.10
N PHE A 15 -10.83 -4.13 -2.24
CA PHE A 15 -11.64 -3.52 -3.28
C PHE A 15 -11.28 -4.15 -4.63
N GLU A 16 -12.26 -4.75 -5.29
CA GLU A 16 -12.11 -5.21 -6.67
C GLU A 16 -12.80 -4.20 -7.60
N SER A 17 -12.09 -3.73 -8.62
CA SER A 17 -12.67 -2.84 -9.64
C SER A 17 -13.01 -3.62 -10.91
N GLU A 18 -14.03 -3.16 -11.64
CA GLU A 18 -14.51 -3.79 -12.88
C GLU A 18 -13.49 -3.72 -14.04
N VAL A 19 -12.40 -2.96 -13.91
CA VAL A 19 -11.43 -2.69 -14.99
C VAL A 19 -10.12 -3.47 -14.81
N GLY A 20 -10.14 -4.58 -14.06
CA GLY A 20 -8.96 -5.45 -13.91
C GLY A 20 -7.84 -4.87 -13.03
N MET A 21 -8.18 -3.90 -12.17
CA MET A 21 -7.32 -3.43 -11.08
C MET A 21 -7.86 -3.96 -9.75
N ALA A 22 -6.96 -4.53 -8.95
CA ALA A 22 -7.22 -4.92 -7.58
C ALA A 22 -6.61 -3.88 -6.64
N ARG A 23 -7.36 -3.48 -5.62
CA ARG A 23 -6.89 -2.56 -4.57
C ARG A 23 -7.10 -3.16 -3.20
N VAL A 24 -6.14 -2.92 -2.33
CA VAL A 24 -6.17 -3.30 -0.94
C VAL A 24 -5.75 -2.09 -0.11
N ARG A 25 -6.49 -1.79 0.95
CA ARG A 25 -6.10 -0.79 1.95
C ARG A 25 -5.62 -1.49 3.19
N ILE A 26 -4.42 -1.14 3.63
CA ILE A 26 -3.82 -1.63 4.86
C ILE A 26 -3.85 -0.48 5.86
N ILE A 27 -4.58 -0.67 6.96
CA ILE A 27 -4.80 0.37 7.97
C ILE A 27 -3.84 0.13 9.13
N PHE A 28 -3.06 1.15 9.46
CA PHE A 28 -2.09 1.12 10.55
C PHE A 28 -2.63 1.86 11.78
N ASN A 29 -2.07 1.54 12.96
CA ASN A 29 -2.48 2.17 14.21
C ASN A 29 -1.96 3.61 14.36
N ASN A 30 -0.91 3.98 13.61
CA ASN A 30 -0.27 5.29 13.65
C ASN A 30 -0.96 6.35 12.76
N GLY A 31 -2.22 6.12 12.35
CA GLY A 31 -3.00 7.08 11.56
C GLY A 31 -2.77 7.04 10.04
N TYR A 32 -1.82 6.22 9.57
CA TYR A 32 -1.57 6.01 8.14
C TYR A 32 -2.40 4.87 7.56
N VAL A 33 -2.58 4.94 6.24
CA VAL A 33 -3.16 3.88 5.42
C VAL A 33 -2.26 3.68 4.20
N ALA A 34 -1.87 2.43 3.89
CA ALA A 34 -1.27 2.12 2.61
C ALA A 34 -2.36 1.70 1.61
N SER A 35 -2.36 2.33 0.44
CA SER A 35 -3.15 1.94 -0.73
C SER A 35 -2.30 1.08 -1.65
N LEU A 36 -2.40 -0.24 -1.50
CA LEU A 36 -1.72 -1.21 -2.37
C LEU A 36 -2.60 -1.53 -3.57
N ILE A 37 -2.08 -1.33 -4.78
CA ILE A 37 -2.79 -1.68 -6.01
C ILE A 37 -1.95 -2.58 -6.92
N SER A 38 -2.63 -3.36 -7.76
CA SER A 38 -2.02 -4.21 -8.79
C SER A 38 -2.99 -4.34 -9.97
N GLY A 39 -2.47 -4.50 -11.19
CA GLY A 39 -3.30 -4.78 -12.37
C GLY A 39 -3.01 -3.82 -13.52
N GLN A 40 -3.99 -3.63 -14.41
CA GLN A 40 -3.80 -2.76 -15.58
C GLN A 40 -3.79 -1.28 -15.19
N ARG A 41 -2.96 -0.48 -15.89
CA ARG A 41 -2.82 0.99 -15.70
C ARG A 41 -2.26 1.41 -14.33
N VAL A 42 -1.45 0.54 -13.73
CA VAL A 42 -0.67 0.76 -12.50
C VAL A 42 0.81 0.86 -12.88
N PHE A 43 1.64 1.59 -12.12
CA PHE A 43 3.10 1.56 -12.27
C PHE A 43 3.64 0.17 -11.91
N SER A 44 3.57 -0.75 -12.86
CA SER A 44 3.78 -2.17 -12.63
C SER A 44 4.27 -2.88 -13.89
N ASP A 45 4.91 -4.02 -13.72
CA ASP A 45 5.21 -4.97 -14.78
C ASP A 45 4.98 -6.43 -14.32
N SER A 46 5.33 -7.42 -15.14
CA SER A 46 5.12 -8.83 -14.81
C SER A 46 5.97 -9.34 -13.64
N ILE A 47 7.08 -8.68 -13.31
CA ILE A 47 8.01 -9.05 -12.24
C ILE A 47 7.66 -8.28 -10.96
N SER A 48 7.30 -7.01 -11.10
CA SER A 48 7.05 -6.08 -10.01
C SER A 48 5.64 -5.49 -10.17
N PRO A 49 4.60 -6.25 -9.80
CA PRO A 49 3.23 -5.97 -10.22
C PRO A 49 2.51 -4.97 -9.31
N TYR A 50 3.17 -4.42 -8.29
CA TYR A 50 2.53 -3.64 -7.24
C TYR A 50 2.95 -2.17 -7.23
N GLU A 51 2.03 -1.37 -6.72
CA GLU A 51 2.22 0.05 -6.43
C GLU A 51 1.62 0.36 -5.05
N ILE A 52 2.27 1.24 -4.29
CA ILE A 52 1.82 1.73 -2.97
C ILE A 52 1.74 3.25 -2.99
N ALA A 53 0.59 3.77 -2.56
CA ALA A 53 0.46 5.16 -2.13
C ALA A 53 0.21 5.23 -0.62
N ILE A 54 0.82 6.20 0.05
CA ILE A 54 0.59 6.49 1.47
C ILE A 54 -0.57 7.48 1.59
N MET A 55 -1.51 7.21 2.48
CA MET A 55 -2.67 8.06 2.76
C MET A 55 -2.84 8.31 4.25
N ASP A 56 -3.58 9.36 4.59
CA ASP A 56 -4.10 9.58 5.93
C ASP A 56 -5.43 8.81 6.16
N LYS A 57 -5.94 8.85 7.39
CA LYS A 57 -7.24 8.26 7.77
C LYS A 57 -8.44 8.83 7.02
N ASN A 58 -8.31 10.00 6.39
CA ASN A 58 -9.33 10.67 5.60
C ASN A 58 -9.16 10.40 4.09
N GLU A 59 -8.34 9.41 3.73
CA GLU A 59 -8.07 8.96 2.36
C GLU A 59 -7.35 10.00 1.49
N LYS A 60 -6.69 10.97 2.11
CA LYS A 60 -5.86 11.94 1.39
C LYS A 60 -4.46 11.41 1.22
N LEU A 61 -3.90 11.59 0.03
CA LEU A 61 -2.51 11.22 -0.27
C LEU A 61 -1.55 12.02 0.61
N VAL A 62 -0.52 11.33 1.07
CA VAL A 62 0.53 11.87 1.92
C VAL A 62 1.86 11.80 1.18
N TYR A 63 2.48 12.95 1.00
CA TYR A 63 3.75 13.13 0.29
C TYR A 63 4.86 13.70 1.18
N ASP A 64 4.59 13.89 2.47
CA ASP A 64 5.53 14.49 3.43
C ASP A 64 6.12 13.44 4.39
N THR A 65 6.30 12.20 3.91
CA THR A 65 6.92 11.13 4.70
C THR A 65 8.42 11.02 4.38
N PRO A 66 9.26 10.57 5.33
CA PRO A 66 10.66 10.25 5.05
C PRO A 66 10.84 9.01 4.13
N ILE A 67 9.77 8.27 3.85
CA ILE A 67 9.79 7.07 3.00
C ILE A 67 9.74 7.49 1.52
N THR A 68 8.79 8.35 1.18
CA THR A 68 8.55 8.81 -0.18
C THR A 68 7.78 10.13 -0.19
N ASP A 69 8.05 10.94 -1.21
CA ASP A 69 7.31 12.13 -1.60
C ASP A 69 6.45 11.92 -2.86
N ASP A 70 6.38 10.68 -3.36
CA ASP A 70 5.53 10.25 -4.48
C ASP A 70 4.98 8.83 -4.28
N VAL A 71 4.20 8.34 -5.22
CA VAL A 71 3.73 6.97 -5.31
C VAL A 71 4.89 6.02 -5.63
N LEU A 72 4.98 4.91 -4.89
CA LEU A 72 6.00 3.87 -5.11
C LEU A 72 5.45 2.80 -6.06
N GLY A 73 5.99 2.73 -7.28
CA GLY A 73 5.64 1.73 -8.28
C GLY A 73 6.70 0.66 -8.50
N TYR A 74 6.39 -0.32 -9.35
CA TYR A 74 7.26 -1.42 -9.75
C TYR A 74 7.83 -2.17 -8.55
N LEU A 75 6.93 -2.56 -7.64
CA LEU A 75 7.29 -3.25 -6.40
C LEU A 75 7.04 -4.77 -6.51
N THR A 76 8.00 -5.54 -6.04
CA THR A 76 7.85 -6.98 -5.77
C THR A 76 7.11 -7.22 -4.45
N GLU A 77 6.63 -8.44 -4.20
CA GLU A 77 5.97 -8.79 -2.93
C GLU A 77 6.85 -8.46 -1.70
N ASN A 78 8.16 -8.73 -1.77
CA ASN A 78 9.07 -8.48 -0.65
C ASN A 78 9.22 -6.98 -0.38
N GLN A 79 9.42 -6.16 -1.42
CA GLN A 79 9.51 -4.71 -1.26
C GLN A 79 8.21 -4.12 -0.71
N VAL A 80 7.06 -4.66 -1.11
CA VAL A 80 5.78 -4.27 -0.50
C VAL A 80 5.79 -4.55 1.01
N LEU A 81 6.23 -5.73 1.44
CA LEU A 81 6.30 -6.06 2.87
C LEU A 81 7.24 -5.13 3.63
N ASP A 82 8.40 -4.81 3.06
CA ASP A 82 9.38 -3.89 3.65
C ASP A 82 8.75 -2.49 3.83
N TYR A 83 8.12 -1.93 2.80
CA TYR A 83 7.46 -0.63 2.89
C TYR A 83 6.27 -0.63 3.85
N LEU A 84 5.47 -1.71 3.91
CA LEU A 84 4.38 -1.81 4.88
C LEU A 84 4.90 -1.83 6.32
N GLU A 85 6.08 -2.39 6.55
CA GLU A 85 6.76 -2.34 7.84
C GLU A 85 7.27 -0.93 8.16
N GLU A 86 7.93 -0.27 7.21
CA GLU A 86 8.38 1.12 7.36
C GLU A 86 7.22 2.07 7.67
N ILE A 87 6.12 2.00 6.92
CA ILE A 87 4.92 2.83 7.13
C ILE A 87 4.33 2.56 8.52
N SER A 88 4.29 1.30 8.96
CA SER A 88 3.75 0.95 10.29
C SER A 88 4.59 1.49 11.45
N ASN A 89 5.86 1.83 11.20
CA ASN A 89 6.80 2.37 12.18
C ASN A 89 6.95 3.90 12.11
N LEU A 90 6.25 4.59 11.19
CA LEU A 90 6.24 6.05 11.17
C LEU A 90 5.67 6.63 12.48
N PRO A 91 6.11 7.83 12.90
CA PRO A 91 5.46 8.58 13.97
C PRO A 91 3.97 8.75 13.71
N GLU A 92 3.16 8.84 14.77
CA GLU A 92 1.72 9.02 14.65
C GLU A 92 1.37 10.25 13.78
N ARG A 93 0.35 10.08 12.93
CA ARG A 93 -0.26 11.14 12.13
C ARG A 93 -1.66 11.44 12.65
N ASP A 94 -1.89 12.73 12.92
CA ASP A 94 -3.15 13.26 13.44
C ASP A 94 -4.32 13.22 12.43
#